data_AF-A0A8X7WHC4-F1
#
_entry.id   AF-A0A8X7WHC4-F1
#
_cell.length_a   1.000
_cell.length_b   1.000
_cell.length_c   1.000
_cell.angle_alpha   90.00
_cell.angle_beta   90.00
_cell.angle_gamma   90.00
#
_symmetry.space_group_name_H-M   'P 1'
#
loop_
_entity.id
_entity.type
_entity.pdbx_description
1 polymer ?
#
loop_
_entity_poly.entity_id
_entity_poly.type
_entity_poly.pdbx_seq_one_letter_code
_entity_poly.pdbx_strand_id
1 'polypeptide(L)'
;MVISIPDRTVKLYDSGRRTPGDIALKKQAEPFSFMVPYAIYMYTSEEEQPSVDLNPVKIECVRDGVPRARSPYGDCGVYALKFIECLMLGVDLKAIHLNDAKMAEVREKLDVEMYLATTKEGANMWDPTLVTDIIDGKIK
;
A
#
# COMPACT_ATOMS: atom_id res chain seq x y z
N MET A 1 -2.43 4.09 -1.48
CA MET A 1 -3.00 5.17 -0.63
C MET A 1 -2.86 4.73 0.80
N VAL A 2 -2.46 5.63 1.69
CA VAL A 2 -2.28 5.35 3.13
C VAL A 2 -2.95 6.45 3.92
N ILE A 3 -3.72 6.07 4.94
CA ILE A 3 -4.44 7.00 5.81
C ILE A 3 -3.69 7.05 7.14
N SER A 4 -3.10 8.20 7.46
CA SER A 4 -2.55 8.48 8.79
C SER A 4 -3.65 9.15 9.61
N ILE A 5 -4.22 8.39 10.55
CA ILE A 5 -5.23 8.90 11.49
C ILE A 5 -4.61 9.98 12.40
N PRO A 6 -3.42 9.76 13.02
CA PRO A 6 -2.80 10.77 13.87
C PRO A 6 -2.46 12.07 13.13
N ASP A 7 -1.93 11.95 11.90
CA ASP A 7 -1.54 13.13 11.10
C ASP A 7 -2.73 13.74 10.33
N ARG A 8 -3.94 13.18 10.45
CA ARG A 8 -5.12 13.55 9.67
C ARG A 8 -4.80 13.74 8.18
N THR A 9 -4.12 12.77 7.59
CA THR A 9 -3.58 12.88 6.22
C THR A 9 -3.78 11.60 5.41
N VAL A 10 -4.24 11.75 4.18
CA VAL A 10 -4.25 10.73 3.12
C VAL A 10 -3.01 10.91 2.25
N LYS A 11 -2.05 10.00 2.40
CA LYS A 11 -0.82 9.96 1.60
C LYS A 11 -1.03 9.10 0.34
N LEU A 12 -0.80 9.71 -0.82
CA LEU A 12 -0.93 9.11 -2.14
C LEU A 12 0.46 8.83 -2.70
N TYR A 13 0.84 7.57 -2.72
CA TYR A 13 1.98 7.09 -3.47
C TYR A 13 1.50 6.48 -4.78
N ASP A 14 2.09 6.93 -5.88
CA ASP A 14 1.87 6.42 -7.22
C ASP A 14 3.24 6.29 -7.90
N SER A 15 3.61 5.03 -8.20
CA SER A 15 4.89 4.68 -8.80
C SER A 15 4.98 5.02 -10.28
N GLY A 16 3.87 5.43 -10.90
CA GLY A 16 3.78 5.80 -12.31
C GLY A 16 4.47 7.12 -12.65
N ARG A 17 4.28 7.55 -13.89
CA ARG A 17 4.84 8.81 -14.39
C ARG A 17 4.17 10.00 -13.70
N ARG A 18 4.98 10.99 -13.33
CA ARG A 18 4.50 12.24 -12.73
C ARG A 18 3.59 12.97 -13.71
N THR A 19 2.44 13.42 -13.23
CA THR A 19 1.62 14.42 -13.92
C THR A 19 1.82 15.78 -13.26
N PRO A 20 1.79 16.90 -14.00
CA PRO A 20 1.90 18.23 -13.40
C PRO A 20 0.84 18.44 -12.30
N GLY A 21 1.31 18.79 -11.09
CA GLY A 21 0.47 19.09 -9.93
C GLY A 21 -0.31 17.91 -9.35
N ASP A 22 -0.20 16.70 -9.93
CA ASP A 22 -0.98 15.51 -9.54
C ASP A 22 -2.48 15.75 -9.45
N ILE A 23 -2.99 16.69 -10.26
CA ILE A 23 -4.36 17.21 -10.16
C ILE A 23 -5.38 16.07 -10.29
N ALA A 24 -5.18 15.18 -11.27
CA ALA A 24 -6.07 14.04 -11.48
C ALA A 24 -6.06 13.08 -10.29
N LEU A 25 -4.88 12.78 -9.74
CA LEU A 25 -4.74 11.88 -8.60
C LEU A 25 -5.36 12.47 -7.33
N LYS A 26 -5.12 13.75 -7.05
CA LYS A 26 -5.74 14.46 -5.91
C LYS A 26 -7.26 14.54 -6.05
N LYS A 27 -7.76 14.85 -7.26
CA LYS A 27 -9.21 14.89 -7.54
C LYS A 27 -9.87 13.53 -7.32
N GLN A 28 -9.22 12.44 -7.72
CA GLN A 28 -9.73 11.09 -7.47
C GLN A 28 -9.69 10.71 -5.98
N ALA A 29 -8.72 11.24 -5.23
CA ALA A 29 -8.60 10.99 -3.80
C ALA A 29 -9.47 11.91 -2.93
N GLU A 30 -9.99 13.01 -3.48
CA GLU A 30 -10.81 14.00 -2.78
C GLU A 30 -11.95 13.39 -1.96
N PRO A 31 -12.74 12.43 -2.47
CA PRO A 31 -13.80 11.81 -1.68
C PRO A 31 -13.30 11.19 -0.37
N PHE A 32 -12.09 10.61 -0.37
CA PHE A 32 -11.51 10.02 0.85
C PHE A 32 -11.17 11.08 1.90
N SER A 33 -10.86 12.31 1.50
CA SER A 33 -10.61 13.38 2.48
C SER A 33 -11.83 13.69 3.35
N PHE A 34 -13.02 13.57 2.76
CA PHE A 34 -14.28 13.75 3.48
C PHE A 34 -14.72 12.47 4.16
N MET A 35 -14.61 11.30 3.51
CA MET A 35 -15.13 10.05 4.08
C MET A 35 -14.37 9.57 5.33
N VAL A 36 -13.05 9.75 5.40
CA VAL A 36 -12.23 9.27 6.51
C VAL A 36 -12.71 9.74 7.89
N PRO A 37 -12.91 11.05 8.14
CA PRO A 37 -13.37 11.51 9.45
C PRO A 37 -14.78 11.00 9.81
N TYR A 38 -15.69 10.86 8.83
CA TYR A 38 -17.00 10.25 9.09
C TYR A 38 -16.89 8.75 9.39
N ALA A 39 -16.00 8.02 8.71
CA ALA A 39 -15.75 6.62 9.04
C ALA A 39 -15.24 6.48 10.47
N ILE A 40 -14.29 7.34 10.90
CA ILE A 40 -13.81 7.37 12.29
C ILE A 40 -14.97 7.62 13.25
N TYR A 41 -15.80 8.64 12.99
CA TYR A 41 -16.98 8.95 13.80
C TYR A 41 -17.91 7.74 13.97
N MET A 42 -18.24 7.05 12.87
CA MET A 42 -19.16 5.91 12.86
C MET A 42 -18.65 4.71 13.68
N TYR A 43 -17.34 4.56 13.84
CA TYR A 43 -16.73 3.48 14.63
C TYR A 43 -16.23 3.95 16.01
N THR A 44 -16.51 5.20 16.38
CA THR A 44 -16.18 5.77 17.69
C THR A 44 -17.37 5.61 18.64
N SER A 45 -17.10 5.37 19.93
CA SER A 45 -18.14 5.25 20.96
C SER A 45 -18.97 6.54 21.08
N GLU A 46 -20.24 6.44 21.50
CA GLU A 46 -21.12 7.62 21.64
C GLU A 46 -20.54 8.68 22.59
N GLU A 47 -19.81 8.26 23.62
CA GLU A 47 -19.14 9.15 24.58
C GLU A 47 -17.98 9.91 23.95
N GLU A 48 -17.26 9.31 23.01
CA GLU A 48 -16.08 9.88 22.35
C GLU A 48 -16.41 10.62 21.05
N GLN A 49 -17.56 10.37 20.44
CA GLN A 49 -18.03 11.01 19.20
C GLN A 49 -17.91 12.54 19.19
N PRO A 50 -18.24 13.28 20.27
CA PRO A 50 -18.07 14.73 20.33
C PRO A 50 -16.62 15.21 20.15
N SER A 51 -15.63 14.35 20.34
CA SER A 51 -14.21 14.67 20.17
C SER A 51 -13.68 14.44 18.75
N VAL A 52 -14.47 13.79 17.89
CA VAL A 52 -14.06 13.47 16.52
C VAL A 52 -14.14 14.72 15.64
N ASP A 53 -12.98 15.17 15.16
CA ASP A 53 -12.92 16.27 14.19
C ASP A 53 -13.39 15.79 12.81
N LEU A 54 -14.54 16.32 12.37
CA LEU A 54 -15.20 16.02 11.10
C LEU A 54 -14.66 16.81 9.89
N ASN A 55 -13.71 17.72 10.08
CA ASN A 55 -13.13 18.48 8.97
C ASN A 55 -12.39 17.57 7.99
N PRO A 56 -12.34 17.89 6.69
CA PRO A 56 -11.65 17.07 5.70
C PRO A 56 -10.18 16.87 6.06
N VAL A 57 -9.70 15.63 5.92
CA VAL A 57 -8.28 15.31 6.14
C VAL A 57 -7.42 15.80 4.96
N LYS A 58 -6.15 16.08 5.22
CA LYS A 58 -5.23 16.60 4.18
C LYS A 58 -4.93 15.52 3.14
N ILE A 59 -4.82 15.91 1.87
CA ILE A 59 -4.31 15.02 0.81
C ILE A 59 -2.87 15.42 0.46
N GLU A 60 -1.97 14.44 0.50
CA GLU A 60 -0.55 14.62 0.16
C GLU A 60 -0.10 13.61 -0.88
N CYS A 61 0.54 14.07 -1.96
CA CYS A 61 1.19 13.18 -2.92
C CYS A 61 2.64 12.96 -2.52
N VAL A 62 3.03 11.71 -2.32
CA VAL A 62 4.40 11.32 -1.98
C VAL A 62 5.21 11.25 -3.27
N ARG A 63 6.07 12.26 -3.49
CA ARG A 63 6.80 12.44 -4.76
C ARG A 63 8.32 12.52 -4.60
N ASP A 64 8.79 13.17 -3.54
CA ASP A 64 10.21 13.46 -3.36
C ASP A 64 10.90 12.30 -2.65
N GLY A 65 12.12 11.97 -3.10
CA GLY A 65 12.94 10.91 -2.51
C GLY A 65 12.50 9.47 -2.80
N VAL A 66 11.29 9.26 -3.31
CA VAL A 66 10.73 7.93 -3.57
C VAL A 66 11.05 7.39 -4.97
N PRO A 67 11.34 6.10 -5.13
CA PRO A 67 11.56 5.46 -6.41
C PRO A 67 10.26 5.37 -7.22
N ARG A 68 10.42 5.28 -8.54
CA ARG A 68 9.32 5.21 -9.53
C ARG A 68 9.65 4.19 -10.60
N ALA A 69 8.61 3.54 -11.11
CA ALA A 69 8.73 2.63 -12.23
C ALA A 69 9.15 3.42 -13.49
N ARG A 70 10.24 2.98 -14.13
CA ARG A 70 10.69 3.49 -15.43
C ARG A 70 10.23 2.57 -16.55
N SER A 71 10.18 1.26 -16.28
CA SER A 71 9.59 0.27 -17.16
C SER A 71 8.06 0.42 -17.21
N PRO A 72 7.44 0.34 -18.39
CA PRO A 72 6.05 0.74 -18.54
C PRO A 72 5.01 -0.24 -17.96
N TYR A 73 5.36 -1.49 -17.58
CA TYR A 73 4.34 -2.48 -17.20
C TYR A 73 4.79 -3.47 -16.11
N GLY A 74 3.85 -3.84 -15.23
CA GLY A 74 3.92 -5.04 -14.37
C GLY A 74 4.33 -4.83 -12.91
N ASP A 75 5.10 -3.79 -12.60
CA ASP A 75 5.72 -3.67 -11.26
C ASP A 75 5.00 -2.74 -10.29
N CYS A 76 3.89 -2.09 -10.67
CA CYS A 76 3.18 -1.16 -9.78
C CYS A 76 2.75 -1.81 -8.44
N GLY A 77 2.41 -3.10 -8.46
CA GLY A 77 2.13 -3.89 -7.25
C GLY A 77 3.36 -4.04 -6.35
N VAL A 78 4.54 -4.33 -6.92
CA VAL A 78 5.81 -4.43 -6.18
C VAL A 78 6.17 -3.09 -5.53
N TYR A 79 6.02 -2.00 -6.28
CA TYR A 79 6.24 -0.64 -5.75
C TYR A 79 5.27 -0.32 -4.61
N ALA A 80 3.99 -0.68 -4.73
CA ALA A 80 3.00 -0.47 -3.68
C ALA A 80 3.32 -1.29 -2.42
N LEU A 81 3.66 -2.57 -2.58
CA LEU A 81 4.05 -3.46 -1.47
C LEU A 81 5.28 -2.92 -0.74
N LYS A 82 6.33 -2.53 -1.47
CA LYS A 82 7.56 -2.00 -0.87
C LYS A 82 7.32 -0.66 -0.16
N PHE A 83 6.43 0.18 -0.68
CA PHE A 83 6.03 1.40 -0.01
C PHE A 83 5.32 1.12 1.33
N ILE A 84 4.41 0.13 1.37
CA ILE A 84 3.74 -0.29 2.60
C ILE A 84 4.74 -0.88 3.60
N GLU A 85 5.65 -1.75 3.14
CA GLU A 85 6.69 -2.35 3.97
C GLU A 85 7.56 -1.28 4.65
N CYS A 86 8.05 -0.29 3.88
CA CYS A 86 8.82 0.83 4.42
C CYS A 86 8.02 1.63 5.46
N LEU A 87 6.74 1.88 5.23
CA LEU A 87 5.87 2.57 6.18
C LEU A 87 5.69 1.78 7.48
N MET A 88 5.50 0.46 7.42
CA MET A 88 5.37 -0.39 8.60
C MET A 88 6.66 -0.47 9.41
N LEU A 89 7.81 -0.40 8.74
CA LEU A 89 9.13 -0.36 9.38
C LEU A 89 9.52 1.04 9.87
N GLY A 90 8.74 2.08 9.57
CA GLY A 90 9.07 3.46 9.92
C GLY A 90 10.30 4.02 9.19
N VAL A 91 10.59 3.52 7.98
CA VAL A 91 11.72 3.98 7.15
C VAL A 91 11.24 4.60 5.85
N ASP A 92 12.00 5.54 5.30
CA ASP A 92 11.70 6.16 4.02
C ASP A 92 11.94 5.20 2.86
N LEU A 93 10.98 5.10 1.93
CA LEU A 93 11.21 4.42 0.66
C LEU A 93 12.17 5.23 -0.22
N LYS A 94 13.38 4.71 -0.45
CA LYS A 94 14.45 5.32 -1.25
C LYS A 94 14.84 4.42 -2.43
N ALA A 95 15.47 4.99 -3.45
CA ALA A 95 15.93 4.26 -4.64
C ALA A 95 16.95 3.13 -4.35
N ILE A 96 17.62 3.19 -3.19
CA ILE A 96 18.50 2.10 -2.72
C ILE A 96 17.71 0.85 -2.33
N HIS A 97 16.45 1.00 -1.92
CA HIS A 97 15.57 -0.10 -1.50
C HIS A 97 14.81 -0.72 -2.66
N LEU A 98 14.54 0.06 -3.72
CA LEU A 98 13.79 -0.39 -4.88
C LEU A 98 14.20 0.37 -6.14
N ASN A 99 14.62 -0.37 -7.16
CA ASN A 99 14.85 0.17 -8.51
C ASN A 99 14.62 -0.91 -9.57
N ASP A 100 14.32 -0.49 -10.79
CA ASP A 100 13.94 -1.38 -11.89
C ASP A 100 14.99 -2.46 -12.21
N ALA A 101 16.28 -2.20 -11.99
CA ALA A 101 17.34 -3.17 -12.27
C ALA A 101 17.32 -4.38 -11.33
N LYS A 102 16.66 -4.27 -10.17
CA LYS A 102 16.55 -5.33 -9.17
C LYS A 102 15.17 -5.99 -9.11
N MET A 103 14.26 -5.67 -10.04
CA MET A 103 12.86 -6.12 -9.94
C MET A 103 12.70 -7.63 -9.94
N ALA A 104 13.49 -8.35 -10.74
CA ALA A 104 13.44 -9.82 -10.75
C ALA A 104 13.75 -10.41 -9.36
N GLU A 105 14.83 -9.95 -8.72
CA GLU A 105 15.22 -10.37 -7.37
C GLU A 105 14.16 -9.97 -6.33
N VAL A 106 13.59 -8.78 -6.44
CA VAL A 106 12.53 -8.32 -5.52
C VAL A 106 11.27 -9.16 -5.65
N ARG A 107 10.84 -9.49 -6.87
CA ARG A 107 9.68 -10.36 -7.10
C ARG A 107 9.90 -11.76 -6.53
N GLU A 108 11.08 -12.35 -6.78
CA GLU A 108 11.43 -13.66 -6.26
C GLU A 108 11.42 -13.69 -4.73
N LYS A 109 12.00 -12.67 -4.08
CA LYS A 109 11.96 -12.56 -2.61
C LYS A 109 10.54 -12.42 -2.08
N LEU A 110 9.73 -11.54 -2.68
CA LEU A 110 8.34 -11.37 -2.28
C LEU A 110 7.53 -12.66 -2.43
N ASP A 111 7.75 -13.41 -3.52
CA ASP A 111 7.07 -14.69 -3.76
C ASP A 111 7.44 -15.73 -2.69
N VAL A 112 8.73 -15.88 -2.39
CA VAL A 112 9.22 -16.77 -1.32
C VAL A 112 8.68 -16.35 0.05
N GLU A 113 8.71 -15.06 0.38
CA GLU A 113 8.22 -14.54 1.66
C GLU A 113 6.71 -14.76 1.81
N MET A 114 5.91 -14.48 0.77
CA MET A 114 4.47 -14.72 0.76
C MET A 114 4.15 -16.21 0.89
N TYR A 115 4.88 -17.07 0.20
CA TYR A 115 4.73 -18.51 0.29
C TYR A 115 5.01 -19.01 1.72
N LEU A 116 6.14 -18.62 2.32
CA LEU A 116 6.48 -19.00 3.68
C LEU A 116 5.47 -18.48 4.70
N ALA A 117 4.90 -17.29 4.49
CA ALA A 117 3.89 -16.71 5.38
C ALA A 117 2.52 -17.41 5.31
N THR A 118 2.22 -18.10 4.20
CA THR A 118 0.89 -18.69 3.94
C THR A 118 0.85 -20.20 3.98
N THR A 119 2.02 -20.85 4.10
CA THR A 119 2.10 -22.31 4.03
C THR A 119 2.50 -22.95 5.35
N LYS A 120 2.06 -24.20 5.51
CA LYS A 120 2.44 -25.05 6.64
C LYS A 120 3.81 -25.66 6.39
N GLU A 121 4.50 -26.01 7.47
CA GLU A 121 5.78 -26.72 7.42
C GLU A 121 5.68 -27.98 6.53
N GLY A 122 6.57 -28.10 5.54
CA GLY A 122 6.60 -29.22 4.58
C GLY A 122 5.80 -29.03 3.29
N ALA A 123 5.18 -27.87 3.07
CA ALA A 123 4.52 -27.55 1.81
C ALA A 123 5.52 -27.40 0.63
N ASN A 124 5.09 -27.76 -0.58
CA ASN A 124 5.85 -27.59 -1.83
C ASN A 124 5.19 -26.54 -2.74
N MET A 125 5.94 -25.51 -3.16
CA MET A 125 5.48 -24.43 -4.05
C MET A 125 5.03 -24.95 -5.43
N TRP A 126 5.55 -26.11 -5.83
CA TRP A 126 5.24 -26.75 -7.11
C TRP A 126 4.12 -27.79 -7.00
N ASP A 127 3.50 -27.97 -5.83
CA ASP A 127 2.32 -28.83 -5.69
C ASP A 127 1.09 -28.10 -6.26
N PRO A 128 0.54 -28.56 -7.41
CA PRO A 128 -0.60 -27.90 -8.03
C PRO A 128 -1.81 -27.84 -7.11
N THR A 129 -1.95 -28.82 -6.21
CA THR A 129 -3.07 -28.93 -5.26
C THR A 129 -3.03 -27.82 -4.23
N LEU A 130 -1.85 -27.52 -3.69
CA LEU A 130 -1.64 -26.43 -2.73
C LEU A 130 -1.98 -25.08 -3.35
N VAL A 131 -1.52 -24.84 -4.58
CA VAL A 131 -1.81 -23.60 -5.31
C VAL A 131 -3.31 -23.43 -5.53
N THR A 132 -4.01 -24.49 -5.95
CA THR A 132 -5.47 -24.43 -6.12
C THR A 132 -6.21 -24.23 -4.80
N ASP A 133 -5.75 -24.85 -3.71
CA ASP A 133 -6.42 -24.73 -2.41
C ASP A 133 -6.21 -23.36 -1.74
N ILE A 134 -5.08 -22.70 -2.00
CA ILE A 134 -4.85 -21.29 -1.62
C ILE A 134 -5.76 -20.36 -2.43
N ILE A 135 -5.85 -20.54 -3.76
CA ILE A 135 -6.72 -19.74 -4.63
C ILE A 135 -8.20 -19.91 -4.23
N ASP A 136 -8.60 -21.13 -3.90
CA ASP A 136 -9.97 -21.46 -3.48
C ASP A 136 -10.26 -21.08 -2.01
N GLY A 137 -9.26 -20.57 -1.26
CA GLY A 137 -9.41 -20.15 0.13
C GLY A 137 -9.66 -21.31 1.13
N LYS A 138 -9.28 -22.53 0.77
CA LYS A 138 -9.43 -23.73 1.61
C LYS A 138 -8.34 -23.83 2.68
N ILE A 139 -7.25 -23.10 2.50
CA ILE A 139 -6.16 -22.96 3.46
C ILE A 139 -6.10 -21.47 3.86
N LYS A 140 -6.19 -21.20 5.17
CA LYS A 140 -6.04 -19.88 5.78
C LYS A 140 -4.68 -19.78 6.45
#